data_AF-A0A382VIZ7-F1
#
_entry.id   AF-A0A382VIZ7-F1
#
_cell.length_a   1.000
_cell.length_b   1.000
_cell.length_c   1.000
_cell.angle_alpha   90.00
_cell.angle_beta   90.00
_cell.angle_gamma   90.00
#
_symmetry.space_group_name_H-M   'P 1'
#
loop_
_entity.id
_entity.type
_entity.pdbx_description
1 polymer ?
#
loop_
_entity_poly.entity_id
_entity_poly.type
_entity_poly.pdbx_seq_one_letter_code
_entity_poly.pdbx_strand_id
1 'polypeptide(L)' 'MDGLMMDRPLLISSLLEFGARNHAGSEIVSRSVEGPIHRYTLAASHARSKQLAKVLTKLGVVAG' A
#
# COMPACT_ATOMS: atom_id res chain seq x y z
N MET A 1 30.79 -10.54 15.47
CA MET A 1 31.07 -9.09 15.31
C MET A 1 30.16 -8.65 14.17
N ASP A 2 29.03 -8.03 14.49
CA ASP A 2 27.98 -7.74 13.52
C ASP A 2 28.27 -6.44 12.75
N GLY A 3 27.84 -6.36 11.49
CA GLY A 3 28.06 -5.20 10.63
C GLY A 3 27.25 -3.97 11.08
N LEU A 4 27.84 -2.78 10.97
CA LEU A 4 27.20 -1.49 11.30
C LEU A 4 26.20 -1.00 10.23
N MET A 5 25.57 -1.93 9.51
CA MET A 5 24.63 -1.60 8.44
C MET A 5 23.21 -1.51 8.98
N MET A 6 22.38 -0.74 8.29
CA MET A 6 20.98 -0.60 8.64
C MET A 6 20.24 -1.91 8.36
N ASP A 7 19.68 -2.51 9.41
CA ASP A 7 18.83 -3.70 9.28
C ASP A 7 17.38 -3.27 8.99
N ARG A 8 16.94 -3.47 7.74
CA ARG A 8 15.56 -3.20 7.31
C ARG A 8 15.01 -4.36 6.48
N PRO A 9 13.85 -4.92 6.87
CA PRO A 9 13.24 -6.01 6.13
C PRO A 9 12.67 -5.53 4.78
N LEU A 10 12.74 -6.41 3.77
CA LEU A 10 12.20 -6.18 2.43
C LEU A 10 10.69 -6.46 2.39
N LEU A 11 9.89 -5.50 2.87
CA LEU A 11 8.44 -5.63 2.93
C LEU A 11 7.76 -5.04 1.69
N ILE A 12 6.70 -5.70 1.20
CA ILE A 12 5.83 -5.16 0.13
C ILE A 12 5.19 -3.84 0.58
N SER A 13 4.82 -3.74 1.85
CA SER A 13 4.25 -2.51 2.43
C SER A 13 5.20 -1.31 2.32
N SER A 14 6.51 -1.53 2.39
CA SER A 14 7.52 -0.49 2.24
C SER A 14 7.52 0.14 0.85
N LEU A 15 7.17 -0.62 -0.20
CA LEU A 15 7.04 -0.11 -1.57
C LEU A 15 5.87 0.87 -1.68
N LEU A 16 4.73 0.51 -1.10
CA LEU A 16 3.53 1.35 -1.11
C LEU A 16 3.75 2.63 -0.32
N GLU A 17 4.46 2.55 0.81
CA GLU A 17 4.79 3.70 1.63
C GLU A 17 5.83 4.62 0.97
N PHE A 18 6.80 4.06 0.23
CA PHE A 18 7.70 4.85 -0.60
C PHE A 18 6.94 5.61 -1.71
N GLY A 19 6.05 4.92 -2.42
CA GLY A 19 5.22 5.53 -3.47
C GLY A 19 4.32 6.64 -2.94
N ALA A 20 3.67 6.44 -1.80
CA ALA A 20 2.82 7.45 -1.18
C ALA A 20 3.60 8.69 -0.71
N ARG A 21 4.88 8.54 -0.32
CA ARG A 21 5.73 9.65 0.13
C ARG A 21 6.34 10.44 -1.02
N ASN A 22 6.86 9.76 -2.04
CA ASN A 22 7.66 10.39 -3.10
C ASN A 22 6.86 10.64 -4.39
N HIS A 23 5.78 9.89 -4.60
CA HIS A 23 4.96 9.92 -5.81
C HIS A 23 3.47 10.04 -5.48
N ALA A 24 3.15 10.77 -4.42
CA ALA A 24 1.81 10.88 -3.85
C ALA A 24 0.71 11.19 -4.88
N GLY A 25 1.02 12.08 -5.83
CA GLY A 25 0.10 12.56 -6.87
C GLY A 25 0.05 11.71 -8.13
N SER A 26 0.88 10.67 -8.28
CA SER A 26 0.82 9.82 -9.47
C SER A 26 -0.53 9.13 -9.56
N GLU A 27 -1.17 9.24 -10.72
CA GLU A 27 -2.49 8.68 -10.97
C GLU A 27 -2.43 7.15 -11.16
N ILE A 28 -3.42 6.49 -10.60
CA ILE A 28 -3.78 5.11 -10.89
C ILE A 28 -5.15 5.17 -11.57
N VAL A 29 -5.18 4.72 -12.81
CA VAL A 29 -6.39 4.71 -13.64
C VAL A 29 -6.84 3.26 -13.78
N SER A 30 -8.07 2.98 -13.35
CA SER A 30 -8.67 1.64 -13.40
C SER A 30 -9.98 1.71 -14.17
N ARG A 31 -10.16 0.83 -15.16
CA ARG A 31 -11.45 0.63 -15.82
C ARG A 31 -12.21 -0.44 -15.06
N SER A 32 -13.31 -0.09 -14.41
CA SER A 32 -14.13 -1.08 -13.70
C SER A 32 -14.93 -1.92 -14.70
N VAL A 33 -15.30 -3.13 -14.28
CA VAL A 33 -16.17 -4.03 -15.08
C VAL A 33 -17.57 -3.44 -15.28
N GLU A 34 -17.98 -2.53 -14.40
CA GLU A 34 -19.26 -1.82 -14.45
C GLU A 34 -19.27 -0.69 -15.51
N GLY A 35 -18.11 -0.35 -16.10
CA GLY A 35 -17.97 0.63 -17.17
C GLY A 35 -17.25 1.93 -16.81
N PRO A 36 -17.44 2.54 -15.62
CA PRO A 36 -16.75 3.76 -15.24
C PRO A 36 -15.22 3.63 -15.18
N ILE A 37 -14.54 4.72 -15.55
CA ILE A 37 -13.10 4.87 -15.29
C ILE A 37 -12.93 5.46 -13.89
N HIS A 38 -12.36 4.69 -12.98
CA HIS A 38 -11.98 5.12 -11.65
C HIS A 38 -10.54 5.66 -11.68
N ARG A 39 -10.38 6.94 -11.31
CA ARG A 39 -9.08 7.62 -11.21
C ARG A 39 -8.83 8.00 -9.76
N TYR A 40 -7.64 7.70 -9.27
CA TYR A 40 -7.20 8.06 -7.92
C TYR A 40 -5.68 8.11 -7.88
N THR A 41 -5.10 8.40 -6.72
CA THR A 41 -3.65 8.60 -6.59
C THR A 41 -2.96 7.48 -5.80
N LEU A 42 -1.63 7.39 -5.92
CA LEU A 42 -0.81 6.51 -5.08
C LEU A 42 -1.02 6.76 -3.58
N ALA A 43 -1.17 8.03 -3.17
CA ALA A 43 -1.48 8.37 -1.78
C ALA A 43 -2.84 7.80 -1.33
N ALA A 44 -3.87 7.94 -2.16
CA ALA A 44 -5.19 7.39 -1.88
C ALA A 44 -5.19 5.84 -1.87
N SER A 45 -4.37 5.21 -2.73
CA SER A 45 -4.13 3.76 -2.71
C SER A 45 -3.58 3.28 -1.38
N HIS A 46 -2.53 3.94 -0.90
CA HIS A 46 -1.88 3.60 0.36
C HIS A 46 -2.82 3.76 1.56
N ALA A 47 -3.59 4.85 1.62
CA ALA A 47 -4.56 5.07 2.68
C ALA A 47 -5.62 3.95 2.73
N ARG A 48 -6.19 3.59 1.57
CA ARG A 48 -7.21 2.53 1.47
C ARG A 48 -6.65 1.15 1.78
N SER A 49 -5.43 0.83 1.33
CA SER A 49 -4.78 -0.44 1.67
C SER A 49 -4.54 -0.58 3.18
N LYS A 50 -4.13 0.51 3.86
CA LYS A 50 -3.99 0.53 5.33
C LYS A 50 -5.34 0.36 6.05
N GLN A 51 -6.42 0.96 5.53
CA GLN A 51 -7.76 0.76 6.08
C GLN A 51 -8.22 -0.69 5.92
N LEU A 52 -8.07 -1.27 4.72
CA LEU A 52 -8.42 -2.66 4.46
C LEU A 52 -7.65 -3.62 5.37
N ALA A 53 -6.34 -3.43 5.53
CA ALA A 53 -5.53 -4.26 6.43
C ALA A 53 -6.08 -4.26 7.87
N LYS A 54 -6.45 -3.08 8.42
CA LYS A 54 -7.08 -2.98 9.75
C LYS A 54 -8.41 -3.71 9.83
N VAL A 55 -9.20 -3.68 8.76
CA VAL A 55 -10.48 -4.39 8.69
C VAL A 55 -10.26 -5.90 8.67
N LEU A 56 -9.31 -6.40 7.87
CA LEU A 56 -8.98 -7.83 7.83
C LEU A 56 -8.53 -8.34 9.20
N THR A 57 -7.71 -7.58 9.93
CA THR A 57 -7.34 -7.90 11.31
C THR A 57 -8.58 -7.98 12.22
N LYS A 58 -9.53 -7.03 12.10
CA LYS A 58 -10.78 -7.06 12.87
C LYS A 58 -11.68 -8.24 12.52
N LEU A 59 -11.63 -8.71 11.28
CA LEU A 59 -12.39 -9.88 10.82
C LEU A 59 -11.74 -11.22 11.23
N GLY A 60 -10.63 -11.19 11.98
CA GLY A 60 -9.98 -12.40 12.49
C GLY A 60 -9.07 -13.08 11.47
N VAL A 61 -8.68 -12.40 10.39
CA VAL A 61 -7.67 -12.94 9.46
C VAL A 61 -6.33 -12.99 10.18
N VAL A 62 -5.71 -14.18 10.20
CA VAL A 62 -4.42 -14.43 10.85
C VAL A 62 -3.27 -14.33 9.84
N ALA A 63 -2.06 -14.15 10.36
CA ALA A 63 -0.86 -14.27 9.55
C ALA A 63 -0.79 -15.68 8.93
N GLY A 64 -0.45 -15.74 7.65
CA GLY A 64 -0.20 -17.00 6.93
C GLY A 64 1.20 -17.53 7.16
#